data_AF-A0A561PQH0-F1
#
_entry.id   AF-A0A561PQH0-F1
#
_cell.length_a   1.000
_cell.length_b   1.000
_cell.length_c   1.000
_cell.angle_alpha   90.00
_cell.angle_beta   90.00
_cell.angle_gamma   90.00
#
_symmetry.space_group_name_H-M   'P 1'
#
loop_
_entity.id
_entity.type
_entity.pdbx_description
1 polymer ?
#
loop_
_entity_poly.entity_id
_entity_poly.type
_entity_poly.pdbx_seq_one_letter_code
_entity_poly.pdbx_strand_id
1 'polypeptide(L)'
;MGSLQSSYKSGTKALYKVTFELSLTDTGDNNFEGTCHDPDSQISKNNPAAIKGFTEDDFISFTKEYDQFFIITEANQVIVNSRLKNPDLSYYGHYDPVSETFSGDWELLGREHSHPDSDYVEIATGTWEMRRI
;
A
#
# COMPACT_ATOMS: atom_id res chain seq x y z
N MET A 1 -2.29 4.36 35.16
CA MET A 1 -3.01 3.44 34.27
C MET A 1 -4.11 4.23 33.59
N GLY A 2 -3.86 4.74 32.38
CA GLY A 2 -4.86 5.41 31.55
C GLY A 2 -4.83 4.74 30.20
N SER A 3 -5.92 4.06 29.85
CA SER A 3 -6.11 3.38 28.58
C SER A 3 -6.29 4.40 27.45
N LEU A 4 -5.38 4.39 26.47
CA LEU A 4 -5.53 5.10 25.21
C LEU A 4 -6.61 4.39 24.38
N GLN A 5 -7.80 4.99 24.33
CA GLN A 5 -8.80 4.62 23.33
C GLN A 5 -8.47 5.38 22.04
N SER A 6 -7.89 4.70 21.06
CA SER A 6 -7.75 5.24 19.70
C SER A 6 -9.13 5.19 19.02
N SER A 7 -9.69 6.36 18.70
CA SER A 7 -10.94 6.45 17.94
C SER A 7 -10.63 6.54 16.45
N TYR A 8 -11.02 5.52 15.69
CA TYR A 8 -10.86 5.47 14.24
C TYR A 8 -11.96 6.29 13.55
N LYS A 9 -11.57 7.28 12.74
CA LYS A 9 -12.47 7.88 11.75
C LYS A 9 -12.31 7.16 10.43
N SER A 10 -13.30 6.35 10.06
CA SER A 10 -13.39 5.66 8.77
C SER A 10 -13.48 6.70 7.64
N GLY A 11 -12.45 6.77 6.81
CA GLY A 11 -12.39 7.59 5.60
C GLY A 11 -13.13 6.94 4.43
N THR A 12 -13.65 7.79 3.54
CA THR A 12 -14.45 7.44 2.36
C THR A 12 -13.77 6.39 1.46
N LYS A 13 -14.46 5.26 1.20
CA LYS A 13 -14.04 4.21 0.27
C LYS A 13 -13.90 4.79 -1.15
N ALA A 14 -12.69 4.81 -1.72
CA ALA A 14 -12.47 5.21 -3.10
C ALA A 14 -13.12 4.20 -4.06
N LEU A 15 -13.95 4.67 -5.00
CA LEU A 15 -14.72 3.85 -5.95
C LEU A 15 -13.96 3.48 -7.24
N TYR A 16 -12.65 3.76 -7.31
CA TYR A 16 -11.86 3.52 -8.52
C TYR A 16 -11.02 2.25 -8.37
N LYS A 17 -11.29 1.25 -9.23
CA LYS A 17 -10.46 0.05 -9.35
C LYS A 17 -9.24 0.40 -10.21
N VAL A 18 -8.05 0.14 -9.69
CA VAL A 18 -6.77 0.32 -10.40
C VAL A 18 -6.15 -1.05 -10.59
N THR A 19 -5.48 -1.27 -11.73
CA THR A 19 -4.78 -2.51 -12.01
C THR A 19 -3.28 -2.32 -11.79
N PHE A 20 -2.63 -3.30 -11.19
CA PHE A 20 -1.18 -3.33 -11.07
C PHE A 20 -0.66 -4.74 -11.38
N GLU A 21 0.56 -4.80 -11.85
CA GLU A 21 1.29 -6.01 -12.19
C GLU A 21 2.46 -6.18 -11.22
N LEU A 22 2.63 -7.39 -10.69
CA LEU A 22 3.68 -7.73 -9.73
C LEU A 22 4.64 -8.74 -10.35
N SER A 23 5.94 -8.49 -10.21
CA SER A 23 7.00 -9.46 -10.51
C SER A 23 7.70 -9.81 -9.21
N LEU A 24 7.44 -11.01 -8.69
CA LEU A 24 7.91 -11.46 -7.37
C LEU A 24 9.00 -12.53 -7.50
N THR A 25 9.98 -12.47 -6.62
CA THR A 25 11.06 -13.42 -6.47
C THR A 25 11.04 -13.95 -5.04
N ASP A 26 11.05 -15.27 -4.90
CA ASP A 26 11.21 -15.93 -3.60
C ASP A 26 12.64 -15.70 -3.07
N THR A 27 12.73 -15.22 -1.83
CA THR A 27 13.99 -14.93 -1.15
C THR A 27 14.30 -15.92 -0.02
N GLY A 28 13.44 -16.93 0.19
CA GLY A 28 13.55 -17.91 1.25
C GLY A 28 12.78 -17.52 2.52
N ASP A 29 12.58 -18.50 3.41
CA ASP A 29 11.88 -18.33 4.69
C ASP A 29 10.49 -17.68 4.54
N ASN A 30 9.76 -18.06 3.49
CA ASN A 30 8.48 -17.50 3.08
C ASN A 30 8.47 -16.00 2.75
N ASN A 31 9.65 -15.38 2.58
CA ASN A 31 9.79 -13.99 2.19
C ASN A 31 9.91 -13.83 0.68
N PHE A 32 9.43 -12.70 0.17
CA PHE A 32 9.58 -12.34 -1.24
C PHE A 32 9.94 -10.87 -1.41
N GLU A 33 10.63 -10.61 -2.52
CA GLU A 33 10.89 -9.27 -3.00
C GLU A 33 10.50 -9.17 -4.48
N GLY A 34 10.22 -7.96 -4.95
CA GLY A 34 9.80 -7.78 -6.32
C GLY A 34 9.58 -6.34 -6.74
N THR A 35 8.95 -6.18 -7.88
CA THR A 35 8.54 -4.88 -8.40
C THR A 35 7.06 -4.87 -8.73
N CYS A 36 6.46 -3.69 -8.58
CA CYS A 36 5.09 -3.39 -8.98
C CYS A 36 5.10 -2.35 -10.10
N HIS A 37 4.41 -2.69 -11.19
CA HIS A 37 4.15 -1.79 -12.30
C HIS A 37 2.64 -1.50 -12.37
N ASP A 38 2.28 -0.22 -12.32
CA ASP A 38 0.92 0.26 -12.56
C ASP A 38 0.85 0.79 -14.01
N PRO A 39 0.18 0.08 -14.93
CA PRO A 39 0.11 0.45 -16.34
C PRO A 39 -0.53 1.81 -16.60
N ASP A 40 -1.41 2.27 -15.71
CA ASP A 40 -2.17 3.50 -15.84
C ASP A 40 -1.46 4.70 -15.19
N SER A 41 -0.43 4.45 -14.38
CA SER A 41 0.33 5.48 -13.68
C SER A 41 1.51 6.01 -14.50
N GLN A 42 1.54 7.33 -14.72
CA GLN A 42 2.70 8.02 -15.31
C GLN A 42 4.00 7.87 -14.49
N ILE A 43 3.90 7.71 -13.16
CA ILE A 43 5.04 7.52 -12.26
C ILE A 43 5.63 6.12 -12.48
N SER A 44 4.80 5.10 -12.29
CA SER A 44 5.16 3.69 -12.36
C SER A 44 5.76 3.25 -13.69
N LYS A 45 5.43 3.93 -14.79
CA LYS A 45 5.98 3.62 -16.13
C LYS A 45 7.51 3.68 -16.18
N ASN A 46 8.11 4.63 -15.45
CA ASN A 46 9.57 4.79 -15.42
C ASN A 46 10.18 4.47 -14.04
N ASN A 47 9.35 4.36 -13.00
CA ASN A 47 9.77 4.14 -11.62
C ASN A 47 8.90 3.04 -11.02
N PRO A 48 9.17 1.75 -11.32
CA PRO A 48 8.42 0.67 -10.70
C PRO A 48 8.61 0.72 -9.18
N ALA A 49 7.53 0.49 -8.44
CA ALA A 49 7.61 0.43 -6.99
C ALA A 49 8.29 -0.88 -6.55
N ALA A 50 9.12 -0.83 -5.52
CA ALA A 50 9.63 -2.02 -4.86
C ALA A 50 8.53 -2.67 -4.03
N ILE A 51 8.54 -4.01 -3.99
CA ILE A 51 7.65 -4.83 -3.19
C ILE A 51 8.51 -5.70 -2.29
N LYS A 52 8.14 -5.76 -1.01
CA LYS A 52 8.75 -6.66 -0.04
C LYS A 52 7.69 -7.20 0.90
N GLY A 53 7.72 -8.49 1.17
CA GLY A 53 6.70 -9.10 2.00
C GLY A 53 7.01 -10.53 2.38
N PHE A 54 6.02 -11.15 2.99
CA PHE A 54 6.06 -12.55 3.41
C PHE A 54 4.71 -13.22 3.23
N THR A 55 4.74 -14.55 3.27
CA THR A 55 3.57 -15.42 3.31
C THR A 55 3.64 -16.31 4.55
N GLU A 56 2.49 -16.66 5.11
CA GLU A 56 2.36 -17.64 6.19
C GLU A 56 1.04 -18.37 6.03
N ASP A 57 1.07 -19.69 5.78
CA ASP A 57 -0.11 -20.47 5.41
C ASP A 57 -0.89 -19.87 4.22
N ASP A 58 -2.12 -19.39 4.45
CA ASP A 58 -2.94 -18.70 3.46
C ASP A 58 -2.76 -17.18 3.48
N PHE A 59 -2.05 -16.63 4.47
CA PHE A 59 -1.87 -15.20 4.65
C PHE A 59 -0.71 -14.64 3.82
N ILE A 60 -0.88 -13.41 3.34
CA ILE A 60 0.16 -12.60 2.69
C ILE A 60 0.19 -11.20 3.27
N SER A 61 1.38 -10.63 3.45
CA SER A 61 1.58 -9.22 3.82
C SER A 61 2.78 -8.63 3.10
N PHE A 62 2.64 -7.43 2.53
CA PHE A 62 3.72 -6.74 1.84
C PHE A 62 3.59 -5.22 1.86
N THR A 63 4.71 -4.53 1.67
CA THR A 63 4.74 -3.09 1.41
C THR A 63 4.98 -2.79 -0.07
N LYS A 64 4.47 -1.65 -0.53
CA LYS A 64 4.73 -1.09 -1.87
C LYS A 64 5.36 0.28 -1.72
N GLU A 65 6.59 0.43 -2.16
CA GLU A 65 7.38 1.63 -1.94
C GLU A 65 7.98 2.14 -3.24
N TYR A 66 7.76 3.43 -3.54
CA TYR A 66 8.51 4.13 -4.57
C TYR A 66 9.85 4.60 -4.01
N ASP A 67 10.88 4.69 -4.84
CA ASP A 67 12.20 5.20 -4.43
C ASP A 67 12.15 6.68 -3.99
N GLN A 68 11.15 7.42 -4.49
CA GLN A 68 10.97 8.84 -4.30
C GLN A 68 9.50 9.17 -4.01
N PHE A 69 9.28 10.28 -3.30
CA PHE A 69 7.96 10.84 -3.12
C PHE A 69 7.55 11.64 -4.36
N PHE A 70 6.44 11.23 -4.98
CA PHE A 70 5.91 11.89 -6.17
C PHE A 70 4.63 12.66 -5.84
N ILE A 71 4.51 13.88 -6.35
CA ILE A 71 3.30 14.71 -6.30
C ILE A 71 2.76 14.82 -7.72
N ILE A 72 1.49 14.45 -7.91
CA ILE A 72 0.77 14.71 -9.15
C ILE A 72 0.01 16.03 -8.96
N THR A 73 0.31 17.03 -9.78
CA THR A 73 -0.37 18.33 -9.74
C THR A 73 -1.72 18.26 -10.45
N GLU A 74 -2.55 19.29 -10.26
CA GLU A 74 -3.83 19.45 -10.99
C GLU A 74 -3.66 19.47 -12.52
N ALA A 75 -2.49 19.90 -13.01
CA ALA A 75 -2.13 19.86 -14.42
C ALA A 75 -1.60 18.49 -14.89
N ASN A 76 -1.74 17.45 -14.07
CA ASN A 76 -1.24 16.10 -14.27
C ASN A 76 0.28 16.04 -14.51
N GLN A 77 1.03 16.96 -13.89
CA GLN A 77 2.49 16.94 -13.91
C GLN A 77 3.01 16.19 -12.68
N VAL A 78 4.01 15.34 -12.90
CA VAL A 78 4.71 14.61 -11.83
C VAL A 78 5.87 15.46 -11.31
N ILE A 79 5.84 15.77 -10.02
CA ILE A 79 6.91 16.46 -9.31
C ILE A 79 7.54 15.52 -8.29
N VAL A 80 8.86 15.39 -8.32
CA VAL A 80 9.63 14.67 -7.30
C VAL A 80 9.87 15.58 -6.10
N ASN A 81 9.59 15.08 -4.89
CA ASN A 81 9.92 15.77 -3.66
C ASN A 81 10.75 14.87 -2.72
N SER A 82 12.06 14.87 -2.93
CA SER A 82 13.02 14.08 -2.13
C SER A 82 13.13 14.48 -0.65
N ARG A 83 12.43 15.54 -0.21
CA ARG A 83 12.43 16.00 1.18
C ARG A 83 11.32 15.36 2.02
N LEU A 84 10.37 14.69 1.39
CA LEU A 84 9.27 14.02 2.07
C LEU A 84 9.58 12.54 2.24
N LYS A 85 9.18 11.99 3.39
CA LYS A 85 9.21 10.55 3.63
C LYS A 85 8.21 9.89 2.69
N ASN A 86 8.58 8.74 2.12
CA ASN A 86 7.62 7.89 1.42
C ASN A 86 6.50 7.49 2.38
N PRO A 87 5.25 7.46 1.90
CA PRO A 87 4.16 7.06 2.75
C PRO A 87 4.24 5.56 3.05
N ASP A 88 3.85 5.17 4.25
CA ASP A 88 3.86 3.77 4.66
C ASP A 88 2.57 3.11 4.14
N LEU A 89 2.70 2.40 3.02
CA LEU A 89 1.60 1.69 2.35
C LEU A 89 1.77 0.18 2.53
N SER A 90 0.84 -0.42 3.24
CA SER A 90 0.83 -1.85 3.58
C SER A 90 -0.36 -2.55 2.96
N TYR A 91 -0.14 -3.77 2.50
CA TYR A 91 -1.15 -4.67 1.95
C TYR A 91 -1.15 -5.95 2.76
N TYR A 92 -2.32 -6.48 3.06
CA TYR A 92 -2.47 -7.78 3.71
C TYR A 92 -3.74 -8.48 3.22
N GLY A 93 -3.74 -9.81 3.23
CA GLY A 93 -4.84 -10.59 2.70
C GLY A 93 -4.65 -12.09 2.81
N HIS A 94 -5.57 -12.83 2.19
CA HIS A 94 -5.62 -14.29 2.26
C HIS A 94 -5.79 -14.90 0.87
N TYR A 95 -5.23 -16.10 0.69
CA TYR A 95 -5.38 -16.93 -0.49
C TYR A 95 -6.69 -17.72 -0.42
N ASP A 96 -7.52 -17.61 -1.45
CA ASP A 96 -8.67 -18.48 -1.65
C ASP A 96 -8.30 -19.57 -2.69
N PRO A 97 -8.22 -20.86 -2.28
CA PRO A 97 -7.88 -21.95 -3.18
C PRO A 97 -8.98 -22.28 -4.20
N VAL A 98 -10.22 -21.78 -4.02
CA VAL A 98 -11.32 -22.00 -4.96
C VAL A 98 -11.23 -21.02 -6.13
N SER A 99 -10.96 -19.75 -5.86
CA SER A 99 -10.79 -18.72 -6.90
C SER A 99 -9.36 -18.62 -7.43
N GLU A 100 -8.40 -19.26 -6.74
CA GLU A 100 -6.95 -19.15 -7.02
C GLU A 100 -6.46 -17.68 -6.97
N THR A 101 -6.98 -16.91 -6.02
CA THR A 101 -6.66 -15.49 -5.84
C THR A 101 -6.22 -15.17 -4.42
N PHE A 102 -5.34 -14.18 -4.25
CA PHE A 102 -5.25 -13.48 -2.97
C PHE A 102 -6.16 -12.26 -3.01
N SER A 103 -6.80 -11.96 -1.88
CA SER A 103 -7.56 -10.73 -1.71
C SER A 103 -7.47 -10.23 -0.28
N GLY A 104 -7.65 -8.92 -0.08
CA GLY A 104 -7.59 -8.33 1.24
C GLY A 104 -7.66 -6.82 1.21
N ASP A 105 -7.05 -6.21 2.21
CA ASP A 105 -7.08 -4.78 2.46
C ASP A 105 -5.70 -4.14 2.34
N TRP A 106 -5.69 -2.85 2.03
CA TRP A 106 -4.51 -2.00 2.08
C TRP A 106 -4.75 -0.84 3.03
N GLU A 107 -3.68 -0.38 3.66
CA GLU A 107 -3.67 0.75 4.59
C GLU A 107 -2.52 1.69 4.22
N LEU A 108 -2.84 2.98 4.14
CA LEU A 108 -1.89 4.07 3.95
C LEU A 108 -1.90 4.93 5.21
N LEU A 109 -0.78 4.93 5.94
CA LEU A 109 -0.60 5.83 7.08
C LEU A 109 -0.27 7.22 6.56
N GLY A 110 -1.19 8.15 6.84
CA GLY A 110 -1.12 9.56 6.49
C GLY A 110 -0.39 10.38 7.55
N ARG A 111 -0.73 11.67 7.65
CA ARG A 111 -0.07 12.57 8.61
C ARG A 111 -0.53 12.28 10.03
N GLU A 112 0.42 12.37 10.95
CA GLU A 112 0.13 12.45 12.38
C GLU A 112 -0.24 13.89 12.74
N HIS A 113 -1.29 14.04 13.53
CA HIS A 113 -1.79 15.32 14.02
C HIS A 113 -1.73 15.31 15.54
N SER A 114 -0.89 16.17 16.11
CA SER A 114 -0.88 16.41 17.55
C SER A 114 -1.79 17.58 17.92
N HIS A 115 -2.74 17.31 18.81
CA HIS A 115 -3.64 18.33 19.35
C HIS A 115 -3.59 18.29 20.88
N PRO A 116 -3.81 19.42 21.58
CA PRO A 116 -3.72 19.50 23.05
C PRO A 116 -4.57 18.46 23.79
N ASP A 117 -5.68 18.04 23.19
CA ASP A 117 -6.65 17.12 23.80
C ASP A 117 -6.56 15.67 23.25
N SER A 118 -5.94 15.47 22.08
CA SER A 118 -5.79 14.14 21.48
C SER A 118 -4.84 14.16 20.28
N ASP A 119 -4.01 13.14 20.16
CA ASP A 119 -3.29 12.84 18.92
C ASP A 119 -4.15 11.94 18.02
N TYR A 120 -4.10 12.14 16.71
CA TYR A 120 -4.73 11.24 15.74
C TYR A 120 -3.88 11.08 14.47
N VAL A 121 -4.06 9.95 13.80
CA VAL A 121 -3.42 9.62 12.52
C VAL A 121 -4.49 9.49 11.45
N GLU A 122 -4.23 10.07 10.28
CA GLU A 122 -5.07 9.82 9.10
C GLU A 122 -4.72 8.45 8.52
N ILE A 123 -5.72 7.59 8.31
CA ILE A 123 -5.53 6.29 7.64
C ILE A 123 -6.46 6.25 6.44
N ALA A 124 -5.90 6.06 5.25
CA ALA A 124 -6.68 5.70 4.07
C ALA A 124 -6.64 4.19 3.90
N THR A 125 -7.77 3.61 3.49
CA THR A 125 -7.92 2.16 3.36
C THR A 125 -8.68 1.78 2.09
N GLY A 126 -8.53 0.53 1.65
CA GLY A 126 -9.31 -0.03 0.58
C GLY A 126 -9.01 -1.52 0.38
N THR A 127 -9.66 -2.12 -0.61
CA THR A 127 -9.55 -3.56 -0.89
C THR A 127 -8.74 -3.83 -2.15
N TRP A 128 -8.14 -5.01 -2.25
CA TRP A 128 -7.41 -5.46 -3.44
C TRP A 128 -7.64 -6.96 -3.70
N GLU A 129 -7.33 -7.37 -4.94
CA GLU A 129 -7.34 -8.76 -5.39
C GLU A 129 -6.17 -8.95 -6.37
N MET A 130 -5.44 -10.05 -6.24
CA MET A 130 -4.40 -10.45 -7.18
C MET A 130 -4.58 -11.90 -7.60
N ARG A 131 -4.17 -12.20 -8.82
CA ARG A 131 -4.12 -13.56 -9.36
C ARG A 131 -2.81 -13.74 -10.11
N ARG A 132 -2.36 -14.98 -10.22
CA ARG A 132 -1.24 -15.33 -11.09
C ARG A 132 -1.67 -15.19 -12.56
N ILE A 133 -0.77 -14.66 -13.39
CA ILE A 133 -0.91 -14.58 -14.86
C ILE A 133 0.06 -15.57 -15.51
#